data_AF-A0A2M8NN71-F1
#
_entry.id   AF-A0A2M8NN71-F1
#
_cell.length_a   1.000
_cell.length_b   1.000
_cell.length_c   1.000
_cell.angle_alpha   90.00
_cell.angle_beta   90.00
_cell.angle_gamma   90.00
#
_symmetry.space_group_name_H-M   'P 1'
#
loop_
_entity.id
_entity.type
_entity.pdbx_description
1 polymer ?
#
loop_
_entity_poly.entity_id
_entity_poly.type
_entity_poly.pdbx_seq_one_letter_code
_entity_poly.pdbx_strand_id
1 'polypeptide(L)'
;MGMMNLRKRLFQRGKKLKRLQDVELVDLARGGDREAFGELYERYIEKIYNYVYYRTGNHHDAEDLSERVFTRAMNHIENYTERGVPFQAWLYRIAHNLVANWHRDRARRTIIS
;
A
#
# COMPACT_ATOMS: atom_id res chain seq x y z
N MET A 1 -13.02 21.94 28.06
CA MET A 1 -12.97 20.52 28.50
C MET A 1 -13.08 19.48 27.36
N GLY A 2 -13.65 19.78 26.16
CA GLY A 2 -13.94 18.76 25.13
C GLY A 2 -12.83 18.34 24.15
N MET A 3 -11.95 19.26 23.72
CA MET A 3 -10.96 18.97 22.66
C MET A 3 -9.76 18.12 23.12
N MET A 4 -9.37 18.24 24.39
CA MET A 4 -8.22 17.51 24.96
C MET A 4 -8.48 15.98 25.00
N ASN A 5 -9.75 15.57 25.12
CA ASN A 5 -10.15 14.17 25.19
C ASN A 5 -10.20 13.48 23.81
N LEU A 6 -10.39 14.25 22.73
CA LEU A 6 -10.36 13.73 21.36
C LEU A 6 -8.93 13.43 20.90
N ARG A 7 -7.99 14.36 21.10
CA ARG A 7 -6.55 14.13 20.81
C ARG A 7 -6.00 12.92 21.54
N LYS A 8 -6.36 12.75 22.81
CA LYS A 8 -5.94 11.58 23.60
C LYS A 8 -6.51 10.28 23.00
N ARG A 9 -7.78 10.26 22.59
CA ARG A 9 -8.41 9.09 21.95
C ARG A 9 -7.78 8.73 20.61
N LEU A 10 -7.56 9.70 19.73
CA LEU A 10 -6.89 9.49 18.43
C LEU A 10 -5.46 8.95 18.62
N PHE A 11 -4.72 9.50 19.58
CA PHE A 11 -3.37 9.03 19.90
C PHE A 11 -3.35 7.57 20.40
N GLN A 12 -4.31 7.18 21.26
CA GLN A 12 -4.40 5.81 21.74
C GLN A 12 -4.86 4.83 20.64
N ARG A 13 -5.73 5.28 19.73
CA ARG A 13 -6.15 4.52 18.55
C ARG A 13 -4.95 4.16 17.67
N GLY A 14 -4.14 5.15 17.30
CA GLY A 14 -2.92 4.91 16.51
C GLY A 14 -1.95 3.96 17.20
N LYS A 15 -1.72 4.11 18.52
CA LYS A 15 -0.88 3.17 19.29
C LYS A 15 -1.42 1.74 19.30
N LYS A 16 -2.74 1.57 19.32
CA LYS A 16 -3.38 0.26 19.25
C LYS A 16 -3.14 -0.38 17.87
N LEU A 17 -3.41 0.36 16.79
CA LEU A 17 -3.24 -0.13 15.42
C LEU A 17 -1.78 -0.56 15.15
N LYS A 18 -0.80 0.20 15.63
CA LYS A 18 0.64 -0.15 15.52
C LYS A 18 1.04 -1.47 16.15
N ARG A 19 0.22 -2.04 17.05
CA ARG A 19 0.50 -3.33 17.72
C ARG A 19 -0.22 -4.50 17.07
N LEU A 20 -1.18 -4.24 16.19
CA LEU A 20 -1.93 -5.28 15.51
C LEU A 20 -1.06 -5.97 14.46
N GLN A 21 -1.32 -7.26 14.26
CA GLN A 21 -0.77 -8.01 13.15
C GLN A 21 -1.42 -7.56 11.84
N ASP A 22 -0.76 -7.86 10.72
CA ASP A 22 -1.26 -7.43 9.42
C ASP A 22 -2.63 -8.03 9.09
N VAL A 23 -2.87 -9.28 9.47
CA VAL A 23 -4.19 -9.93 9.29
C VAL A 23 -5.30 -9.13 9.98
N GLU A 24 -5.06 -8.68 11.21
CA GLU A 24 -6.03 -7.90 11.99
C GLU A 24 -6.26 -6.52 11.36
N LEU A 25 -5.19 -5.87 10.89
CA LEU A 25 -5.29 -4.59 10.20
C LEU A 25 -6.02 -4.71 8.86
N VAL A 26 -5.78 -5.79 8.12
CA VAL A 26 -6.47 -6.09 6.87
C VAL A 26 -7.96 -6.30 7.13
N ASP A 27 -8.34 -7.05 8.16
CA ASP A 27 -9.75 -7.27 8.50
C ASP A 27 -10.46 -5.97 8.90
N LEU A 28 -9.80 -5.10 9.66
CA LEU A 28 -10.33 -3.76 9.97
C LEU A 28 -10.47 -2.90 8.70
N ALA A 29 -9.46 -2.89 7.85
CA ALA A 29 -9.46 -2.10 6.62
C ALA A 29 -10.52 -2.60 5.62
N ARG A 30 -10.76 -3.91 5.57
CA ARG A 30 -11.89 -4.53 4.84
C ARG A 30 -13.24 -4.06 5.34
N GLY A 31 -13.35 -3.79 6.65
CA GLY A 31 -14.53 -3.18 7.26
C GLY A 31 -14.65 -1.67 7.04
N GLY A 32 -13.79 -1.06 6.22
CA GLY A 32 -13.79 0.37 5.91
C GLY A 32 -12.95 1.24 6.85
N ASP A 33 -12.16 0.64 7.75
CA ASP A 33 -11.26 1.40 8.64
C ASP A 33 -10.05 1.96 7.86
N ARG A 34 -10.14 3.24 7.49
CA ARG A 34 -9.08 3.95 6.77
C ARG A 34 -7.80 4.12 7.59
N GLU A 35 -7.89 4.21 8.91
CA GLU A 35 -6.69 4.32 9.76
C GLU A 35 -5.93 2.99 9.80
N ALA A 36 -6.65 1.86 9.80
CA ALA A 36 -6.03 0.54 9.70
C ALA A 36 -5.33 0.34 8.35
N PHE A 37 -5.92 0.80 7.23
CA PHE A 37 -5.23 0.83 5.94
C PHE A 37 -4.00 1.75 5.97
N GLY A 38 -4.10 2.92 6.61
CA GLY A 38 -2.99 3.84 6.79
C GLY A 38 -1.80 3.21 7.51
N GLU A 39 -2.05 2.39 8.54
CA GLU A 39 -1.00 1.63 9.22
C GLU A 39 -0.35 0.58 8.29
N LEU A 40 -1.13 -0.14 7.48
CA LEU A 40 -0.59 -1.04 6.45
C LEU A 40 0.26 -0.26 5.43
N TYR A 41 -0.17 0.93 5.03
CA TYR A 41 0.62 1.80 4.15
C TYR A 41 1.96 2.17 4.79
N GLU A 42 1.98 2.67 6.03
CA GLU A 42 3.20 3.03 6.75
C GLU A 42 4.19 1.86 6.83
N ARG A 43 3.71 0.63 7.06
CA ARG A 43 4.54 -0.58 7.18
C ARG A 43 5.20 -1.03 5.87
N TYR A 44 4.60 -0.68 4.73
CA TYR A 44 4.94 -1.29 3.45
C TYR A 44 5.42 -0.31 2.39
N ILE A 45 5.17 0.99 2.54
CA ILE A 45 5.50 1.99 1.51
C ILE A 45 6.97 1.96 1.12
N GLU A 46 7.89 1.93 2.08
CA GLU A 46 9.33 1.92 1.81
C GLU A 46 9.76 0.65 1.04
N LYS A 47 9.22 -0.51 1.42
CA LYS A 47 9.55 -1.79 0.79
C LYS A 47 9.06 -1.86 -0.65
N ILE A 48 7.85 -1.35 -0.90
CA ILE A 48 7.27 -1.29 -2.25
C ILE A 48 8.00 -0.24 -3.10
N TYR A 49 8.27 0.93 -2.53
CA TYR A 49 9.05 1.98 -3.18
C TYR A 49 10.40 1.46 -3.65
N ASN A 50 11.18 0.84 -2.75
CA ASN A 50 12.50 0.31 -3.07
C ASN A 50 12.42 -0.77 -4.15
N TYR A 51 11.44 -1.68 -4.07
CA TYR A 51 11.23 -2.70 -5.09
C TYR A 51 10.96 -2.10 -6.47
N VAL A 52 10.11 -1.08 -6.55
CA VAL A 52 9.83 -0.41 -7.82
C VAL A 52 11.05 0.36 -8.30
N TYR A 53 11.71 1.11 -7.41
CA TYR A 53 12.91 1.89 -7.73
C TYR A 53 14.02 1.03 -8.32
N TYR A 54 14.30 -0.15 -7.74
CA TYR A 54 15.30 -1.07 -8.30
C TYR A 54 14.96 -1.58 -9.71
N ARG A 55 13.69 -1.49 -10.13
CA ARG A 55 13.23 -1.95 -11.45
C ARG A 55 13.11 -0.81 -12.46
N THR A 56 12.84 0.41 -12.00
CA THR A 56 12.68 1.58 -12.87
C THR A 56 13.97 2.41 -12.98
N GLY A 57 14.83 2.38 -11.97
CA GLY A 57 16.02 3.23 -11.86
C GLY A 57 15.70 4.73 -11.76
N ASN A 58 14.45 5.10 -11.48
CA ASN A 58 13.99 6.49 -11.51
C ASN A 58 13.06 6.77 -10.33
N HIS A 59 13.35 7.82 -9.58
CA HIS A 59 12.59 8.21 -8.39
C HIS A 59 11.15 8.60 -8.71
N HIS A 60 10.92 9.38 -9.77
CA HIS A 60 9.59 9.85 -10.14
C HIS A 60 8.68 8.68 -10.57
N ASP A 61 9.20 7.76 -11.39
CA ASP A 61 8.46 6.55 -11.73
C ASP A 61 8.21 5.67 -10.49
N ALA A 62 9.17 5.62 -9.56
CA ALA A 62 9.02 4.84 -8.33
C ALA A 62 7.93 5.40 -7.41
N GLU A 63 7.85 6.72 -7.26
CA GLU A 63 6.80 7.41 -6.51
C GLU A 63 5.41 7.13 -7.12
N ASP A 64 5.24 7.42 -8.41
CA ASP A 64 3.96 7.24 -9.12
C ASP A 64 3.47 5.78 -9.09
N LEU A 65 4.35 4.82 -9.40
CA LEU A 65 3.98 3.41 -9.40
C LEU A 65 3.67 2.91 -7.98
N SER A 66 4.39 3.36 -6.95
CA SER A 66 4.11 2.99 -5.57
C SER A 66 2.75 3.53 -5.11
N GLU A 67 2.43 4.78 -5.43
CA GLU A 67 1.11 5.35 -5.16
C GLU A 67 0.00 4.53 -5.86
N ARG A 68 0.22 4.13 -7.11
CA ARG A 68 -0.72 3.26 -7.85
C ARG A 68 -0.87 1.87 -7.24
N VAL A 69 0.18 1.33 -6.60
CA VAL A 69 0.09 0.06 -5.85
C VAL A 69 -0.88 0.22 -4.70
N PHE A 70 -0.68 1.23 -3.85
CA PHE A 70 -1.52 1.42 -2.65
C PHE A 70 -2.93 1.89 -3.00
N THR A 71 -3.10 2.69 -4.05
CA THR A 71 -4.42 3.05 -4.58
C THR A 71 -5.18 1.80 -5.04
N ARG A 72 -4.54 0.91 -5.80
CA ARG A 72 -5.17 -0.37 -6.18
C ARG A 72 -5.44 -1.25 -4.97
N ALA A 73 -4.50 -1.33 -4.04
CA ALA A 73 -4.69 -2.11 -2.83
C ALA A 73 -5.90 -1.61 -2.04
N MET A 74 -6.03 -0.31 -1.82
CA MET A 74 -7.17 0.29 -1.13
C MET A 74 -8.50 0.01 -1.84
N ASN A 75 -8.54 0.15 -3.18
CA ASN A 75 -9.74 -0.10 -3.96
C ASN A 75 -10.19 -1.57 -3.99
N HIS A 76 -9.29 -2.50 -3.69
CA HIS A 76 -9.57 -3.93 -3.76
C HIS A 76 -9.49 -4.64 -2.40
N ILE A 77 -9.14 -3.93 -1.31
CA ILE A 77 -8.91 -4.56 -0.02
C ILE A 77 -10.17 -5.23 0.51
N GLU A 78 -11.36 -4.66 0.31
CA GLU A 78 -12.65 -5.26 0.74
C GLU A 78 -12.81 -6.70 0.25
N ASN A 79 -12.36 -6.98 -0.98
CA ASN A 79 -12.42 -8.29 -1.64
C ASN A 79 -11.17 -9.14 -1.42
N TYR A 80 -10.17 -8.64 -0.70
CA TYR A 80 -8.99 -9.43 -0.35
C TYR A 80 -9.39 -10.58 0.57
N THR A 81 -8.91 -11.78 0.23
CA THR A 81 -9.07 -12.97 1.07
C THR A 81 -7.70 -13.52 1.35
N GLU A 82 -7.33 -13.61 2.62
CA GLU A 82 -6.10 -14.26 3.03
C GLU A 82 -6.23 -15.77 2.80
N ARG A 83 -5.54 -16.28 1.78
CA ARG A 83 -5.53 -17.69 1.38
C ARG A 83 -4.16 -18.32 1.64
N GLY A 84 -3.62 -18.08 2.83
CA GLY A 84 -2.28 -18.54 3.24
C GLY A 84 -1.13 -17.75 2.60
N VAL A 85 -1.42 -16.66 1.89
CA VAL A 85 -0.43 -15.75 1.31
C VAL A 85 -0.46 -14.45 2.10
N PRO A 86 0.66 -13.97 2.65
CA PRO A 86 0.70 -12.73 3.41
C PRO A 86 0.27 -11.51 2.58
N PHE A 87 -0.33 -10.52 3.23
CA PHE A 87 -0.71 -9.24 2.61
C PHE A 87 0.45 -8.59 1.82
N GLN A 88 1.67 -8.67 2.36
CA GLN A 88 2.87 -8.16 1.69
C GLN A 88 3.06 -8.77 0.28
N ALA A 89 2.87 -10.08 0.14
CA ALA A 89 3.02 -10.76 -1.15
C ALA A 89 1.94 -10.33 -2.15
N TRP A 90 0.74 -10.00 -1.66
CA TRP A 90 -0.30 -9.40 -2.50
C TRP A 90 0.08 -8.01 -3.01
N LEU A 91 0.67 -7.14 -2.16
CA LEU A 91 1.21 -5.85 -2.60
C LEU A 91 2.30 -6.01 -3.66
N TYR A 92 3.24 -6.94 -3.47
CA TYR A 92 4.28 -7.22 -4.46
C TYR A 92 3.72 -7.72 -5.78
N ARG A 93 2.63 -8.50 -5.77
CA ARG A 93 1.96 -8.91 -7.00
C ARG A 93 1.38 -7.72 -7.76
N ILE A 94 0.75 -6.76 -7.05
CA ILE A 94 0.25 -5.52 -7.66
C ILE A 94 1.42 -4.72 -8.24
N ALA A 95 2.49 -4.53 -7.47
CA ALA A 95 3.68 -3.79 -7.88
C ALA A 95 4.36 -4.41 -9.10
N HIS A 96 4.51 -5.74 -9.11
CA HIS A 96 5.07 -6.49 -10.23
C HIS A 96 4.28 -6.24 -11.52
N ASN A 97 2.95 -6.35 -11.47
CA ASN A 97 2.11 -6.11 -12.63
C ASN A 97 2.22 -4.68 -13.15
N LEU A 98 2.32 -3.69 -12.26
CA LEU A 98 2.47 -2.29 -12.64
C LEU A 98 3.82 -2.00 -13.29
N VAL A 99 4.91 -2.52 -12.71
CA VAL A 99 6.25 -2.43 -13.29
C VAL A 99 6.31 -3.10 -14.67
N ALA A 100 5.73 -4.30 -14.81
CA ALA A 100 5.68 -5.00 -16.08
C ALA A 100 4.91 -4.20 -17.16
N ASN A 101 3.81 -3.55 -16.78
CA ASN A 101 3.06 -2.68 -17.70
C ASN A 101 3.89 -1.45 -18.10
N TRP A 102 4.53 -0.80 -17.13
CA TRP A 102 5.38 0.36 -17.36
C TRP A 102 6.52 0.09 -18.34
N HIS A 103 7.21 -1.06 -18.22
CA HIS A 103 8.25 -1.45 -19.18
C HIS A 103 7.69 -1.62 -20.59
N ARG A 104 6.52 -2.27 -20.74
CA ARG A 104 5.86 -2.45 -22.04
C ARG A 104 5.46 -1.11 -22.67
N ASP A 105 4.98 -0.17 -21.86
CA ASP A 105 4.60 1.17 -22.32
C ASP A 105 5.80 1.97 -22.80
N ARG A 106 6.93 1.91 -22.09
CA ARG A 106 8.18 2.58 -22.52
C ARG A 106 8.75 1.98 -23.81
N ALA A 107 8.80 0.65 -23.92
CA ALA A 107 9.29 0.01 -25.14
C ALA A 107 8.49 0.42 -26.38
N ARG A 108 7.17 0.54 -26.26
CA ARG A 108 6.31 1.02 -27.36
C ARG A 108 6.58 2.47 -27.75
N ARG A 109 6.87 3.35 -26.78
CA ARG A 109 7.22 4.75 -27.06
C ARG A 109 8.53 4.88 -27.81
N THR A 110 9.52 4.04 -27.51
CA THR A 110 10.81 4.03 -28.22
C THR A 110 10.70 3.55 -29.67
N ILE A 111 9.73 2.68 -29.99
CA ILE A 111 9.55 2.15 -31.36
C ILE A 111 8.81 3.14 -32.29
N ILE A 112 8.04 4.07 -31.73
CA ILE A 112 7.20 5.01 -32.50
C ILE A 112 7.89 6.37 -32.70
N SER A 113 9.06 6.59 -32.10
CA SER A 113 9.88 7.80 -32.26
C SER A 113 11.04 7.57 -33.22
#